data_AF-A0A534ANS5-F1
#
_entry.id   AF-A0A534ANS5-F1
#
_cell.length_a   1.000
_cell.length_b   1.000
_cell.length_c   1.000
_cell.angle_alpha   90.00
_cell.angle_beta   90.00
_cell.angle_gamma   90.00
#
_symmetry.space_group_name_H-M   'P 1'
#
loop_
_entity.id
_entity.type
_entity.pdbx_description
1 polymer ?
#
loop_
_entity_poly.entity_id
_entity_poly.type
_entity_poly.pdbx_seq_one_letter_code
_entity_poly.pdbx_strand_id
1 'polypeptide(L)' 'MRELIHEKLRRTGGEGGVIAVDRYGNIAMDFNSVGMFRGARDSRGRRDIAMYRDAQ' A
#
# COMPACT_ATOMS: atom_id res chain seq x y z
N MET A 1 -6.84 -7.01 -0.49
CA MET A 1 -6.42 -5.59 -0.62
C MET A 1 -6.73 -5.01 -1.98
N ARG A 2 -6.26 -5.65 -3.06
CA ARG A 2 -6.46 -5.17 -4.44
C ARG A 2 -7.90 -4.83 -4.78
N GLU A 3 -8.87 -5.74 -4.57
CA GLU A 3 -10.29 -5.50 -4.86
C GLU A 3 -10.86 -4.25 -4.14
N LEU A 4 -10.45 -4.01 -2.89
CA LEU A 4 -10.92 -2.85 -2.13
C LEU A 4 -10.41 -1.53 -2.77
N ILE A 5 -9.10 -1.42 -2.95
CA ILE A 5 -8.44 -0.18 -3.37
C ILE A 5 -8.64 0.10 -4.87
N HIS A 6 -8.53 -0.95 -5.68
CA HIS A 6 -8.51 -0.84 -7.14
C HIS A 6 -9.88 -1.05 -7.78
N GLU A 7 -10.89 -1.51 -7.04
CA GLU A 7 -12.22 -1.72 -7.59
C GLU A 7 -13.26 -0.94 -6.81
N LYS A 8 -13.46 -1.24 -5.52
CA LYS A 8 -14.50 -0.58 -4.71
C LYS A 8 -14.25 0.91 -4.53
N LEU A 9 -13.03 1.28 -4.10
CA LEU A 9 -12.67 2.68 -3.86
C LEU A 9 -12.66 3.50 -5.16
N ARG A 10 -12.13 2.93 -6.25
CA ARG A 10 -12.16 3.59 -7.56
C ARG A 10 -13.58 3.76 -8.10
N ARG A 11 -14.45 2.76 -7.94
CA ARG A 11 -15.87 2.85 -8.38
C ARG A 11 -16.65 3.93 -7.65
N THR A 12 -16.30 4.26 -6.41
CA THR A 12 -16.91 5.36 -5.67
C THR A 12 -16.25 6.72 -5.95
N GLY A 13 -15.32 6.81 -6.90
CA GLY A 13 -14.55 8.01 -7.19
C GLY A 13 -13.51 8.37 -6.12
N GLY A 14 -13.21 7.44 -5.20
CA GLY A 14 -12.27 7.64 -4.10
C GLY A 14 -10.83 7.34 -4.51
N GLU A 15 -9.94 8.28 -4.21
CA GLU A 15 -8.50 8.14 -4.38
C GLU A 15 -7.83 8.01 -2.99
N GLY A 16 -6.85 7.12 -2.88
CA GLY A 16 -6.11 6.90 -1.64
C GLY A 16 -5.35 5.59 -1.60
N GLY A 17 -5.01 5.18 -0.39
CA GLY A 17 -4.27 3.96 -0.13
C GLY A 17 -4.47 3.44 1.28
N VAL A 18 -3.93 2.26 1.53
CA VAL A 18 -4.02 1.59 2.82
C VAL A 18 -2.71 0.90 3.14
N ILE A 19 -2.33 1.00 4.40
CA ILE A 19 -1.22 0.25 4.99
C ILE A 19 -1.85 -0.71 5.98
N ALA A 20 -1.54 -2.00 5.83
CA ALA A 20 -2.06 -3.03 6.71
C ALA A 20 -0.98 -4.04 7.09
N VAL A 21 -1.13 -4.59 8.29
CA VAL A 21 -0.28 -5.67 8.82
C VAL A 21 -1.20 -6.77 9.33
N ASP A 22 -0.97 -8.01 8.91
CA ASP A 22 -1.74 -9.15 9.41
C ASP A 22 -1.12 -9.77 10.68
N ARG A 23 -1.79 -10.77 11.25
CA ARG A 23 -1.33 -11.48 12.45
C ARG A 23 0.00 -12.22 12.29
N TYR A 24 0.47 -12.42 11.05
CA TYR A 24 1.75 -13.07 10.72
C TYR A 24 2.85 -12.03 10.45
N GLY A 25 2.54 -10.74 10.56
CA GLY A 25 3.47 -9.65 10.30
C GLY A 25 3.70 -9.41 8.81
N ASN A 26 2.80 -9.85 7.92
CA ASN A 26 2.89 -9.49 6.50
C ASN A 26 2.43 -8.05 6.32
N ILE A 27 3.26 -7.23 5.67
CA ILE A 27 2.98 -5.80 5.43
C ILE A 27 2.49 -5.63 3.99
N ALA A 28 1.31 -5.03 3.83
CA ALA A 28 0.76 -4.60 2.54
C ALA A 28 0.60 -3.07 2.53
N MET A 29 1.08 -2.43 1.46
CA MET A 29 0.97 -0.99 1.24
C MET A 29 0.45 -0.74 -0.17
N ASP A 30 -0.88 -0.72 -0.34
CA ASP A 30 -1.53 -0.62 -1.65
C ASP A 30 -2.27 0.71 -1.80
N PHE A 31 -2.30 1.26 -3.00
CA PHE A 31 -2.88 2.56 -3.29
C PHE A 31 -3.33 2.67 -4.75
N ASN A 32 -4.37 3.47 -4.99
CA ASN A 32 -4.86 3.78 -6.33
C ASN A 32 -4.49 5.22 -6.77
N SER A 33 -3.90 6.02 -5.88
CA SER A 33 -3.43 7.36 -6.15
C SER A 33 -2.20 7.40 -7.06
N VAL A 34 -1.82 8.61 -7.51
CA VAL A 34 -0.57 8.87 -8.25
C VAL A 34 0.66 8.45 -7.45
N GLY A 35 0.61 8.61 -6.12
CA GLY A 35 1.66 8.20 -5.20
C GLY A 35 1.14 8.07 -3.78
N MET A 36 1.90 7.35 -2.95
CA MET A 36 1.68 7.20 -1.51
C MET A 36 3.04 7.23 -0.81
N PHE A 37 3.32 8.32 -0.10
CA PHE A 37 4.43 8.39 0.85
C PHE A 37 4.25 7.29 1.90
N ARG A 38 5.20 6.37 1.96
CA ARG A 38 5.11 5.18 2.82
C ARG A 38 6.49 4.68 3.23
N GLY A 39 6.52 3.99 4.35
CA GLY A 39 7.69 3.23 4.78
C GLY A 39 7.30 2.00 5.57
N ALA A 40 8.17 1.00 5.55
CA ALA A 40 8.00 -0.25 6.27
C ALA A 40 9.32 -0.70 6.91
N ARG A 41 9.23 -1.20 8.14
CA ARG A 41 10.32 -1.81 8.90
C ARG A 41 9.81 -3.03 9.64
N ASP A 42 10.58 -4.09 9.68
CA ASP A 42 10.30 -5.25 10.52
C ASP A 42 11.57 -5.86 11.13
N SER A 43 11.40 -6.81 12.07
CA SER A 43 12.52 -7.48 12.75
C SER A 43 13.28 -8.47 11.86
N ARG A 44 12.77 -8.76 10.66
CA ARG A 44 13.42 -9.62 9.65
C ARG A 44 14.35 -8.84 8.74
N GLY A 45 14.51 -7.54 8.98
CA GLY A 45 15.42 -6.68 8.24
C GLY A 45 14.78 -5.94 7.06
N ARG A 46 13.45 -6.01 6.86
CA ARG A 46 12.79 -5.18 5.87
C ARG A 46 13.01 -3.70 6.19
N ARG A 47 13.32 -2.90 5.18
CA ARG A 47 13.48 -1.45 5.27
C ARG A 47 13.12 -0.82 3.93
N ASP A 48 11.89 -0.35 3.84
CA ASP A 48 11.36 0.26 2.61
C ASP A 48 10.97 1.71 2.90
N ILE A 49 11.29 2.61 1.98
CA ILE A 49 10.76 3.98 1.94
C ILE A 49 10.45 4.26 0.47
N ALA A 50 9.22 4.67 0.17
CA ALA A 50 8.78 4.90 -1.19
C ALA A 50 7.69 5.99 -1.25
N MET A 51 7.54 6.59 -2.43
CA MET A 51 6.50 7.56 -2.73
C MET A 51 5.70 7.12 -3.95
N TYR A 52 6.38 6.88 -5.07
CA TYR A 52 5.74 6.39 -6.28
C TYR A 52 5.63 4.86 -6.29
N ARG A 53 4.96 4.31 -7.31
CA ARG A 53 5.13 2.89 -7.65
C ARG A 53 6.56 2.71 -8.16
N ASP A 54 7.12 1.54 -7.89
CA ASP A 54 8.44 1.21 -8.42
C ASP A 54 8.39 1.33 -9.96
N ALA A 55 9.40 1.96 -10.54
CA ALA A 55 9.56 1.99 -11.99
C ALA A 55 9.78 0.55 -12.46
N GLN A 56 8.91 0.05 -13.34
CA GLN A 56 9.12 -1.24 -14.00
C GLN A 56 10.24 -1.13 -15.02
#